data_AF-A0A2R7MLE6-F1
#
_entry.id   AF-A0A2R7MLE6-F1
#
_cell.length_a   1.000
_cell.length_b   1.000
_cell.length_c   1.000
_cell.angle_alpha   90.00
_cell.angle_beta   90.00
_cell.angle_gamma   90.00
#
_symmetry.space_group_name_H-M   'P 1'
#
loop_
_entity.id
_entity.type
_entity.pdbx_description
1 polymer ?
#
loop_
_entity_poly.entity_id
_entity_poly.type
_entity_poly.pdbx_seq_one_letter_code
_entity_poly.pdbx_strand_id
1 'polypeptide(L)'
;MVASFARHYLARNPVAVATAVLVLTAAAATGSLWNDEGALVWGAGPLATFASGRWWTLLTALVVPDSTVDAVSSVALAVTVLAYAERLLGSRRTAIVLGAVGFSGLLLGIGFHAAAWALTDLRPVVAAEVPVLDPTTPIAGAVMAASALAPTLWRRRVRLVGFAFLALFALYAGDADSWYRLTAAVIGLIVGAILARGRERRSWHRSSARETRTLLAMLVAVVGSGPIVALISGGGRGPLSLVVDAYTQYDDELLAQCGSVAASVCDEQVALLMTRGAGPALLAIVPLVLLLVAAWGLRQGRRAAWAVAVFVLVASAVLPIVSLLDGRLRIDPWVDGSGAEYVLWALASIVIPLVLAAALVVARARFTVRATTRAARTVAVVVGTAFVVCATTLFVVESIGRRVFDREVSVADLVLLTLRRFLPPAFTHPGGSPAFPHSGPALFAYQWIGVLFWAVVVAAILWLYRRIQRPDVDGDDLYRDLLRRGSDTLGFLGTWEGNR
;
A
#
# COMPACT_ATOMS: atom_id res chain seq x y z
N MET A 1 22.56 32.26 -3.54
CA MET A 1 21.14 31.85 -3.57
C MET A 1 20.87 30.61 -2.71
N VAL A 2 21.67 29.53 -2.83
CA VAL A 2 21.50 28.32 -1.99
C VAL A 2 21.77 28.58 -0.50
N ALA A 3 22.85 29.32 -0.16
CA ALA A 3 23.18 29.62 1.24
C ALA A 3 22.11 30.48 1.96
N SER A 4 21.49 31.42 1.25
CA SER A 4 20.41 32.26 1.81
C SER A 4 19.13 31.45 2.01
N PHE A 5 18.80 30.54 1.07
CA PHE A 5 17.68 29.62 1.21
C PHE A 5 17.89 28.66 2.39
N ALA A 6 19.07 28.07 2.52
CA ALA A 6 19.42 27.16 3.61
C ALA A 6 19.34 27.85 4.98
N ARG A 7 19.90 29.06 5.12
CA ARG A 7 19.84 29.84 6.37
C ARG A 7 18.39 30.17 6.75
N HIS A 8 17.57 30.55 5.77
CA HIS A 8 16.15 30.82 5.99
C HIS A 8 15.35 29.57 6.36
N TYR A 9 15.68 28.44 5.76
CA TYR A 9 15.08 27.15 6.09
C TYR A 9 15.41 26.71 7.52
N LEU A 10 16.69 26.80 7.90
CA LEU A 10 17.19 26.50 9.26
C LEU A 10 16.51 27.36 10.31
N ALA A 11 16.41 28.67 10.07
CA ALA A 11 15.79 29.60 11.00
C ALA A 11 14.28 29.31 11.21
N ARG A 12 13.62 28.74 10.22
CA ARG A 12 12.18 28.41 10.27
C ARG A 12 11.86 27.01 10.77
N ASN A 13 12.81 26.07 10.67
CA ASN A 13 12.59 24.67 11.01
C ASN A 13 13.76 24.08 11.82
N PRO A 14 14.17 24.72 12.94
CA PRO A 14 15.31 24.28 13.72
C PRO A 14 15.13 22.87 14.31
N VAL A 15 13.92 22.48 14.73
CA VAL A 15 13.68 21.14 15.29
C VAL A 15 13.77 20.07 14.22
N ALA A 16 13.16 20.30 13.06
CA ALA A 16 13.23 19.36 11.94
C ALA A 16 14.67 19.10 11.49
N VAL A 17 15.50 20.14 11.41
CA VAL A 17 16.91 19.99 11.07
C VAL A 17 17.68 19.33 12.21
N ALA A 18 17.44 19.72 13.46
CA ALA A 18 18.08 19.07 14.60
C ALA A 18 17.77 17.57 14.65
N THR A 19 16.53 17.16 14.41
CA THR A 19 16.14 15.75 14.30
C THR A 19 16.90 15.04 13.17
N ALA A 20 16.99 15.65 11.98
CA ALA A 20 17.73 15.06 10.86
C ALA A 20 19.23 14.88 11.18
N VAL A 21 19.85 15.88 11.80
CA VAL A 21 21.25 15.80 12.24
C VAL A 21 21.41 14.73 13.31
N LEU A 22 20.53 14.70 14.31
CA LEU A 22 20.55 13.71 15.39
C LEU A 22 20.47 12.28 14.84
N VAL A 23 19.53 12.01 13.94
CA VAL A 23 19.37 10.69 13.30
C VAL A 23 20.64 10.30 12.53
N LEU A 24 21.21 11.20 11.72
CA LEU A 24 22.44 10.92 10.97
C LEU A 24 23.63 10.66 11.90
N THR A 25 23.78 11.48 12.94
CA THR A 25 24.87 11.32 13.90
C THR A 25 24.72 10.03 14.71
N ALA A 26 23.50 9.67 15.09
CA ALA A 26 23.21 8.43 15.79
C ALA A 26 23.47 7.21 14.88
N ALA A 27 23.04 7.27 13.62
CA ALA A 27 23.28 6.21 12.64
C ALA A 27 24.77 5.96 12.40
N ALA A 28 25.56 7.03 12.28
CA ALA A 28 27.00 6.94 12.11
C ALA A 28 27.71 6.50 13.41
N ALA A 29 27.22 6.90 14.58
CA ALA A 29 27.85 6.53 15.86
C ALA A 29 27.58 5.07 16.26
N THR A 30 26.42 4.52 15.89
CA THR A 30 25.98 3.18 16.28
C THR A 30 26.28 2.10 15.24
N GLY A 31 26.75 2.48 14.05
CA GLY A 31 27.03 1.55 12.96
C GLY A 31 25.84 1.26 12.05
N SER A 32 24.62 1.74 12.37
CA SER A 32 23.43 1.44 11.56
C SER A 32 23.44 2.06 10.16
N LEU A 33 24.25 3.11 9.93
CA LEU A 33 24.49 3.65 8.58
C LEU A 33 25.22 2.65 7.66
N TRP A 34 25.89 1.65 8.23
CA TRP A 34 26.54 0.55 7.51
C TRP A 34 25.83 -0.79 7.71
N ASN A 35 24.60 -0.75 8.25
CA ASN A 35 23.79 -1.92 8.60
C ASN A 35 24.53 -2.90 9.54
N ASP A 36 25.29 -2.36 10.50
CA ASP A 36 25.92 -3.16 11.55
C ASP A 36 24.87 -3.64 12.57
N GLU A 37 24.75 -4.96 12.76
CA GLU A 37 23.84 -5.58 13.72
C GLU A 37 24.11 -5.14 15.17
N GLY A 38 25.32 -4.65 15.47
CA GLY A 38 25.66 -4.05 16.77
C GLY A 38 24.77 -2.87 17.16
N ALA A 39 24.10 -2.23 16.20
CA ALA A 39 23.15 -1.15 16.46
C ALA A 39 21.91 -1.63 17.24
N LEU A 40 21.50 -2.90 17.13
CA LEU A 40 20.29 -3.46 17.76
C LEU A 40 20.32 -3.39 19.29
N VAL A 41 21.51 -3.31 19.90
CA VAL A 41 21.66 -3.10 21.35
C VAL A 41 20.90 -1.86 21.78
N TRP A 42 20.84 -0.83 20.92
CA TRP A 42 20.19 0.46 21.17
C TRP A 42 18.67 0.46 21.00
N GLY A 43 18.09 -0.66 20.54
CA GLY A 43 16.67 -0.78 20.22
C GLY A 43 15.77 -1.10 21.41
N ALA A 44 14.50 -0.74 21.29
CA ALA A 44 13.48 -0.95 22.33
C ALA A 44 12.56 -2.12 21.96
N GLY A 45 12.17 -2.92 22.95
CA GLY A 45 11.30 -4.07 22.73
C GLY A 45 10.93 -4.76 24.04
N PRO A 46 9.99 -5.71 24.05
CA PRO A 46 9.54 -6.34 25.29
C PRO A 46 10.70 -6.95 26.11
N LEU A 47 11.60 -7.68 25.46
CA LEU A 47 12.76 -8.30 26.10
C LEU A 47 13.83 -7.28 26.51
N ALA A 48 14.18 -6.35 25.62
CA ALA A 48 15.22 -5.36 25.89
C ALA A 48 14.81 -4.36 26.97
N THR A 49 13.61 -3.81 26.87
CA THR A 49 13.13 -2.73 27.73
C THR A 49 12.58 -3.25 29.06
N PHE A 50 11.71 -4.27 29.04
CA PHE A 50 11.08 -4.77 30.26
C PHE A 50 11.87 -5.89 30.92
N ALA A 51 12.16 -6.99 30.19
CA ALA A 51 12.81 -8.16 30.79
C ALA A 51 14.27 -7.88 31.20
N SER A 52 15.02 -7.16 30.36
CA SER A 52 16.42 -6.79 30.62
C SER A 52 16.58 -5.47 31.37
N GLY A 53 15.46 -4.79 31.70
CA GLY A 53 15.46 -3.52 32.44
C GLY A 53 16.14 -2.34 31.75
N ARG A 54 16.39 -2.39 30.44
CA ARG A 54 17.10 -1.33 29.70
C ARG A 54 16.16 -0.19 29.32
N TRP A 55 15.60 0.53 30.30
CA TRP A 55 14.63 1.61 30.06
C TRP A 55 15.15 2.76 29.19
N TRP A 56 16.47 2.95 29.14
CA TRP A 56 17.09 3.93 28.25
C TRP A 56 16.80 3.65 26.76
N THR A 57 16.48 2.39 26.41
CA THR A 57 16.20 1.98 25.02
C THR A 57 15.03 2.74 24.42
N LEU A 58 14.07 3.15 25.25
CA LEU A 58 12.93 3.97 24.84
C LEU A 58 13.33 5.35 24.31
N LEU A 59 14.50 5.86 24.70
CA LEU A 59 15.00 7.15 24.23
C LEU A 59 15.89 7.00 23.00
N THR A 60 16.73 5.97 22.99
CA THR A 60 17.69 5.72 21.89
C THR A 60 16.96 5.23 20.64
N ALA A 61 15.92 4.41 20.78
CA ALA A 61 15.09 3.95 19.66
C ALA A 61 14.33 5.07 18.94
N LEU A 62 14.17 6.25 19.55
CA LEU A 62 13.54 7.42 18.91
C LEU A 62 14.49 8.16 17.96
N VAL A 63 15.79 7.83 17.96
CA VAL A 63 16.83 8.59 17.26
C VAL A 63 17.75 7.70 16.44
N VAL A 64 18.05 6.49 16.93
CA VAL A 64 18.89 5.51 16.22
C VAL A 64 18.01 4.80 15.19
N PRO A 65 18.34 4.88 13.88
CA PRO A 65 17.64 4.14 12.84
C PRO A 65 18.11 2.69 12.75
N ASP A 66 17.25 1.81 12.25
CA ASP A 66 17.52 0.38 12.11
C ASP A 66 18.48 0.06 10.96
N SER A 67 18.39 0.82 9.88
CA SER A 67 19.17 0.59 8.66
C SER A 67 19.53 1.89 7.95
N THR A 68 20.36 1.78 6.92
CA THR A 68 20.69 2.90 6.01
C THR A 68 19.43 3.48 5.36
N VAL A 69 18.50 2.62 4.95
CA VAL A 69 17.24 3.05 4.30
C VAL A 69 16.36 3.79 5.31
N ASP A 70 16.25 3.27 6.53
CA ASP A 70 15.52 3.95 7.59
C ASP A 70 16.16 5.31 7.93
N ALA A 71 17.50 5.38 8.06
CA ALA A 71 18.22 6.62 8.31
C ALA A 71 17.91 7.69 7.24
N VAL A 72 18.02 7.32 5.96
CA VAL A 72 17.73 8.23 4.83
C VAL A 72 16.25 8.64 4.83
N SER A 73 15.33 7.70 5.06
CA SER A 73 13.90 7.97 5.07
C SER A 73 13.49 8.88 6.24
N SER A 74 14.04 8.63 7.44
CA SER A 74 13.87 9.42 8.66
C SER A 74 14.36 10.85 8.48
N VAL A 75 15.55 11.02 7.86
CA VAL A 75 16.09 12.35 7.51
C VAL A 75 15.19 13.05 6.51
N ALA A 76 14.76 12.37 5.45
CA ALA A 76 13.87 12.93 4.45
C ALA A 76 12.54 13.37 5.06
N LEU A 77 11.92 12.54 5.91
CA LEU A 77 10.68 12.86 6.63
C LEU A 77 10.87 14.02 7.62
N ALA A 78 12.00 14.06 8.32
CA ALA A 78 12.34 15.16 9.22
C ALA A 78 12.42 16.48 8.44
N VAL A 79 13.24 16.55 7.38
CA VAL A 79 13.42 17.77 6.61
C VAL A 79 12.25 18.12 5.70
N THR A 80 11.19 17.32 5.61
CA THR A 80 10.00 17.63 4.78
C THR A 80 8.73 17.74 5.62
N VAL A 81 8.25 16.60 6.14
CA VAL A 81 6.96 16.47 6.81
C VAL A 81 7.02 17.02 8.24
N LEU A 82 8.07 16.71 9.00
CA LEU A 82 8.25 17.27 10.35
C LEU A 82 8.48 18.79 10.28
N ALA A 83 9.24 19.27 9.29
CA ALA A 83 9.39 20.71 9.06
C ALA A 83 8.04 21.40 8.77
N TYR A 84 7.14 20.75 8.03
CA TYR A 84 5.78 21.27 7.86
C TYR A 84 4.99 21.28 9.17
N ALA A 85 5.09 20.21 9.97
CA ALA A 85 4.49 20.14 11.30
C ALA A 85 5.04 21.23 12.24
N GLU A 86 6.34 21.53 12.16
CA GLU A 86 7.01 22.59 12.91
C GLU A 86 6.45 23.98 12.58
N ARG A 87 6.18 24.25 11.31
CA ARG A 87 5.53 25.52 10.91
C ARG A 87 4.11 25.66 11.46
N LEU A 88 3.43 24.56 11.77
CA LEU A 88 2.07 24.59 12.34
C LEU A 88 2.06 24.69 13.86
N LEU A 89 2.96 23.97 14.54
CA LEU A 89 3.03 23.90 16.00
C LEU A 89 3.92 24.98 16.62
N GLY A 90 4.95 25.43 15.88
CA GLY A 90 6.08 26.19 16.39
C GLY A 90 7.13 25.29 17.04
N SER A 91 8.42 25.65 16.91
CA SER A 91 9.58 24.84 17.30
C SER A 91 9.50 24.26 18.71
N ARG A 92 9.20 25.07 19.73
CA ARG A 92 9.11 24.59 21.12
C ARG A 92 8.05 23.50 21.30
N ARG A 93 6.86 23.69 20.72
CA ARG A 93 5.79 22.69 20.82
C ARG A 93 6.13 21.44 20.02
N THR A 94 6.75 21.59 18.86
CA THR A 94 7.22 20.46 18.05
C THR A 94 8.22 19.61 18.82
N ALA A 95 9.23 20.19 19.45
CA ALA A 95 10.21 19.43 20.24
C ALA A 95 9.55 18.65 21.39
N ILE A 96 8.65 19.29 22.15
CA ILE A 96 7.91 18.64 23.24
C ILE A 96 7.04 17.50 22.71
N VAL A 97 6.28 17.74 21.65
CA VAL A 97 5.38 16.73 21.06
C VAL A 97 6.19 15.58 20.49
N LEU A 98 7.30 15.84 19.78
CA LEU A 98 8.17 14.82 19.20
C LEU A 98 8.69 13.88 20.29
N GLY A 99 9.21 14.43 21.39
CA GLY A 99 9.71 13.62 22.52
C GLY A 99 8.59 12.92 23.29
N ALA A 100 7.56 13.65 23.73
CA ALA A 100 6.51 13.09 24.59
C ALA A 100 5.62 12.08 23.85
N VAL A 101 5.16 12.41 22.64
CA VAL A 101 4.32 11.48 21.86
C VAL A 101 5.14 10.30 21.34
N GLY A 102 6.39 10.52 20.95
CA GLY A 102 7.32 9.43 20.58
C GLY A 102 7.50 8.45 21.74
N PHE A 103 7.90 8.95 22.91
CA PHE A 103 8.10 8.13 24.10
C PHE A 103 6.83 7.40 24.52
N SER A 104 5.69 8.09 24.61
CA SER A 104 4.42 7.46 24.98
C SER A 104 3.95 6.44 23.94
N GLY A 105 4.15 6.71 22.64
CA GLY A 105 3.78 5.81 21.56
C GLY A 105 4.60 4.53 21.56
N LEU A 106 5.92 4.65 21.75
CA LEU A 106 6.81 3.51 21.85
C LEU A 106 6.54 2.68 23.12
N LEU A 107 6.39 3.34 24.27
CA LEU A 107 6.09 2.66 25.53
C LEU A 107 4.76 1.89 25.47
N LEU A 108 3.69 2.52 24.96
CA LEU A 108 2.40 1.86 24.81
C LEU A 108 2.43 0.78 23.74
N GLY A 109 3.14 0.99 22.62
CA GLY A 109 3.32 0.00 21.57
C GLY A 109 4.02 -1.26 22.07
N ILE A 110 5.16 -1.10 22.75
CA ILE A 110 5.90 -2.20 23.37
C ILE A 110 5.07 -2.86 24.47
N GLY A 111 4.29 -2.08 25.23
CA GLY A 111 3.34 -2.61 26.22
C GLY A 111 2.27 -3.51 25.60
N PHE A 112 1.65 -3.08 24.49
CA PHE A 112 0.68 -3.89 23.75
C PHE A 112 1.32 -5.14 23.16
N HIS A 113 2.54 -5.02 22.62
CA HIS A 113 3.30 -6.16 22.12
C HIS A 113 3.62 -7.17 23.24
N ALA A 114 4.11 -6.71 24.39
CA ALA A 114 4.36 -7.57 25.55
C ALA A 114 3.08 -8.24 26.07
N ALA A 115 1.95 -7.51 26.07
CA ALA A 115 0.65 -8.06 26.46
C ALA A 115 0.13 -9.11 25.47
N ALA A 116 0.30 -8.88 24.16
CA ALA A 116 -0.03 -9.86 23.13
C ALA A 116 0.82 -11.13 23.29
N TRP A 117 2.10 -11.00 23.63
CA TRP A 117 3.00 -12.12 23.88
C TRP A 117 2.60 -12.97 25.10
N ALA A 118 1.95 -12.37 26.10
CA ALA A 118 1.42 -13.08 27.25
C ALA A 118 0.19 -13.95 26.93
N LEU A 119 -0.49 -13.71 25.80
CA LEU A 119 -1.61 -14.51 25.32
C LEU A 119 -1.08 -15.58 24.36
N THR A 120 -1.18 -16.86 24.75
CA THR A 120 -0.61 -18.01 24.00
C THR A 120 -1.04 -18.09 22.55
N ASP A 121 -2.25 -17.62 22.23
CA ASP A 121 -2.86 -17.66 20.90
C ASP A 121 -2.58 -16.42 20.05
N LEU A 122 -1.75 -15.46 20.50
CA LEU A 122 -1.39 -14.26 19.73
C LEU A 122 0.13 -14.02 19.74
N ARG A 123 0.92 -15.07 19.95
CA ARG A 123 2.39 -14.98 20.01
C ARG A 123 2.96 -14.80 18.59
N PRO A 124 3.46 -13.60 18.23
CA PRO A 124 4.13 -13.41 16.96
C PRO A 124 5.51 -14.06 17.05
N VAL A 125 5.83 -15.00 16.16
CA VAL A 125 7.03 -15.87 16.28
C VAL A 125 8.35 -15.11 16.18
N VAL A 126 8.39 -13.99 15.46
CA VAL A 126 9.65 -13.26 15.18
C VAL A 126 9.75 -11.92 15.92
N ALA A 127 8.61 -11.31 16.30
CA ALA A 127 8.61 -9.92 16.78
C ALA A 127 9.16 -9.75 18.21
N ALA A 128 9.04 -10.76 19.08
CA ALA A 128 9.47 -10.64 20.48
C ALA A 128 10.99 -10.52 20.66
N GLU A 129 11.77 -11.02 19.69
CA GLU A 129 13.22 -11.15 19.80
C GLU A 129 13.99 -9.95 19.22
N VAL A 130 13.44 -9.25 18.23
CA VAL A 130 14.14 -8.15 17.54
C VAL A 130 13.82 -6.79 18.17
N PRO A 131 14.80 -6.09 18.76
CA PRO A 131 14.62 -4.74 19.28
C PRO A 131 14.29 -3.75 18.14
N VAL A 132 13.38 -2.82 18.38
CA VAL A 132 12.95 -1.82 17.39
C VAL A 132 13.76 -0.53 17.51
N LEU A 133 14.24 -0.06 16.36
CA LEU A 133 14.94 1.20 16.14
C LEU A 133 14.15 1.98 15.08
N ASP A 134 13.49 3.08 15.46
CA ASP A 134 12.63 3.79 14.50
C ASP A 134 12.45 5.28 14.82
N PRO A 135 13.29 6.15 14.23
CA PRO A 135 13.17 7.59 14.36
C PRO A 135 11.92 8.16 13.66
N THR A 136 11.22 7.39 12.82
CA THR A 136 9.99 7.86 12.18
C THR A 136 8.76 7.77 13.10
N THR A 137 8.77 6.92 14.13
CA THR A 137 7.72 6.83 15.17
C THR A 137 7.39 8.20 15.80
N PRO A 138 8.36 8.93 16.39
CA PRO A 138 8.08 10.26 16.94
C PRO A 138 7.62 11.26 15.86
N ILE A 139 8.15 11.15 14.63
CA ILE A 139 7.74 12.01 13.51
C ILE A 139 6.26 11.79 13.17
N ALA A 140 5.81 10.53 13.07
CA ALA A 140 4.42 10.18 12.79
C ALA A 140 3.47 10.77 13.85
N GLY A 141 3.82 10.63 15.13
CA GLY A 141 3.08 11.23 16.24
C GLY A 141 3.00 12.76 16.15
N ALA A 142 4.14 13.42 15.92
CA ALA A 142 4.20 14.88 15.81
C ALA A 142 3.40 15.43 14.62
N VAL A 143 3.44 14.75 13.48
CA VAL A 143 2.67 15.12 12.28
C VAL A 143 1.16 14.96 12.53
N MET A 144 0.74 13.88 13.19
CA MET A 144 -0.67 13.69 13.54
C MET A 144 -1.16 14.72 14.56
N ALA A 145 -0.32 15.13 15.52
CA ALA A 145 -0.63 16.23 16.42
C ALA A 145 -0.76 17.57 15.67
N ALA A 146 0.21 17.90 14.82
CA ALA A 146 0.20 19.12 14.02
C ALA A 146 -1.00 19.21 13.07
N SER A 147 -1.51 18.06 12.60
CA SER A 147 -2.69 18.00 11.73
C SER A 147 -3.92 18.73 12.30
N ALA A 148 -4.04 18.84 13.63
CA ALA A 148 -5.13 19.54 14.28
C ALA A 148 -5.13 21.05 14.01
N LEU A 149 -3.95 21.62 13.76
CA LEU A 149 -3.75 23.05 13.46
C LEU A 149 -3.74 23.34 11.95
N ALA A 150 -3.76 22.31 11.10
CA ALA A 150 -3.77 22.47 9.65
C ALA A 150 -5.13 23.00 9.13
N PRO A 151 -5.15 23.66 7.95
CA PRO A 151 -6.39 24.00 7.24
C PRO A 151 -7.30 22.79 7.04
N THR A 152 -8.62 23.00 6.95
CA THR A 152 -9.64 21.93 6.93
C THR A 152 -9.37 20.83 5.90
N LEU A 153 -9.00 21.20 4.67
CA LEU A 153 -8.68 20.27 3.59
C LEU A 153 -7.42 19.45 3.89
N TRP A 154 -6.35 20.12 4.33
CA TRP A 154 -5.08 19.46 4.65
C TRP A 154 -5.19 18.56 5.88
N ARG A 155 -5.94 18.99 6.91
CA ARG A 155 -6.21 18.16 8.09
C ARG A 155 -6.85 16.83 7.73
N ARG A 156 -7.87 16.84 6.85
CA ARG A 156 -8.55 15.61 6.40
C ARG A 156 -7.60 14.73 5.59
N ARG A 157 -6.83 15.31 4.67
CA ARG A 157 -5.87 14.57 3.83
C ARG A 157 -4.74 13.96 4.64
N VAL A 158 -4.09 14.72 5.50
CA VAL A 158 -2.97 14.24 6.34
C VAL A 158 -3.43 13.10 7.24
N ARG A 159 -4.60 13.24 7.89
CA ARG A 159 -5.13 12.18 8.75
C ARG A 159 -5.49 10.94 7.95
N LEU A 160 -6.31 11.10 6.91
CA LEU A 160 -6.83 9.94 6.16
C LEU A 160 -5.72 9.22 5.38
N VAL A 161 -4.85 9.95 4.67
CA VAL A 161 -3.74 9.36 3.93
C VAL A 161 -2.66 8.86 4.86
N GLY A 162 -2.31 9.64 5.90
CA GLY A 162 -1.27 9.24 6.84
C GLY A 162 -1.66 8.02 7.67
N PHE A 163 -2.89 7.94 8.20
CA PHE A 163 -3.36 6.70 8.85
C PHE A 163 -3.49 5.54 7.87
N ALA A 164 -3.91 5.76 6.63
CA ALA A 164 -3.95 4.70 5.63
C ALA A 164 -2.55 4.16 5.33
N PHE A 165 -1.54 5.03 5.22
CA PHE A 165 -0.15 4.64 4.98
C PHE A 165 0.44 3.93 6.20
N LEU A 166 0.24 4.44 7.41
CA LEU A 166 0.68 3.77 8.64
C LEU A 166 0.03 2.40 8.82
N ALA A 167 -1.28 2.30 8.55
CA ALA A 167 -1.98 1.03 8.55
C ALA A 167 -1.46 0.11 7.44
N LEU A 168 -1.13 0.63 6.26
CA LEU A 168 -0.54 -0.15 5.17
C LEU A 168 0.75 -0.82 5.62
N PHE A 169 1.68 -0.10 6.25
CA PHE A 169 2.93 -0.67 6.76
C PHE A 169 2.68 -1.66 7.90
N ALA A 170 1.84 -1.30 8.89
CA ALA A 170 1.51 -2.19 10.00
C ALA A 170 0.86 -3.51 9.54
N LEU A 171 0.08 -3.46 8.45
CA LEU A 171 -0.64 -4.61 7.93
C LEU A 171 0.17 -5.39 6.87
N TYR A 172 0.96 -4.77 6.00
CA TYR A 172 1.73 -5.49 4.96
C TYR A 172 3.11 -5.91 5.43
N ALA A 173 3.86 -5.01 6.06
CA ALA A 173 5.19 -5.30 6.57
C ALA A 173 5.09 -6.17 7.83
N GLY A 174 4.16 -5.83 8.73
CA GLY A 174 3.91 -6.59 9.96
C GLY A 174 4.91 -6.31 11.08
N ASP A 175 5.92 -5.50 10.80
CA ASP A 175 6.99 -5.17 11.72
C ASP A 175 6.46 -4.45 12.97
N ALA A 176 7.08 -4.73 14.11
CA ALA A 176 6.72 -4.13 15.38
C ALA A 176 6.84 -2.59 15.35
N ASP A 177 7.81 -2.06 14.61
CA ASP A 177 8.00 -0.61 14.39
C ASP A 177 6.75 0.06 13.81
N SER A 178 6.06 -0.60 12.89
CA SER A 178 4.92 -0.08 12.16
C SER A 178 3.69 0.03 13.04
N TRP A 179 3.52 -0.91 13.97
CA TRP A 179 2.52 -0.84 15.03
C TRP A 179 2.83 0.25 16.06
N TYR A 180 4.11 0.46 16.39
CA TYR A 180 4.53 1.52 17.31
C TYR A 180 4.33 2.91 16.69
N ARG A 181 4.64 3.09 15.39
CA ARG A 181 4.31 4.29 14.62
C ARG A 181 2.82 4.58 14.63
N LEU A 182 1.98 3.55 14.44
CA LEU A 182 0.52 3.70 14.46
C LEU A 182 0.03 4.12 15.85
N THR A 183 0.57 3.54 16.92
CA THR A 183 0.26 3.90 18.31
C THR A 183 0.65 5.35 18.60
N ALA A 184 1.87 5.76 18.21
CA ALA A 184 2.33 7.15 18.33
C ALA A 184 1.45 8.12 17.53
N ALA A 185 1.02 7.74 16.32
CA ALA A 185 0.12 8.54 15.49
C ALA A 185 -1.27 8.74 16.14
N VAL A 186 -1.83 7.71 16.78
CA VAL A 186 -3.10 7.80 17.52
C VAL A 186 -2.95 8.74 18.73
N ILE A 187 -1.90 8.59 19.53
CA ILE A 187 -1.61 9.49 20.66
C ILE A 187 -1.41 10.92 20.15
N GLY A 188 -0.64 11.09 19.08
CA GLY A 188 -0.43 12.37 18.42
C GLY A 188 -1.74 13.02 18.01
N LEU A 189 -2.68 12.27 17.42
CA LEU A 189 -4.00 12.77 17.07
C LEU A 189 -4.79 13.28 18.30
N ILE A 190 -4.73 12.55 19.42
CA ILE A 190 -5.37 12.92 20.69
C ILE A 190 -4.73 14.20 21.25
N VAL A 191 -3.40 14.25 21.33
CA VAL A 191 -2.64 15.43 21.78
C VAL A 191 -2.94 16.64 20.90
N GLY A 192 -2.97 16.46 19.59
CA GLY A 192 -3.36 17.51 18.64
C GLY A 192 -4.78 18.03 18.89
N ALA A 193 -5.73 17.15 19.21
CA ALA A 193 -7.09 17.55 19.56
C ALA A 193 -7.13 18.38 20.85
N ILE A 194 -6.28 18.07 21.84
CA ILE A 194 -6.12 18.85 23.07
C ILE A 194 -5.50 20.22 22.77
N LEU A 195 -4.43 20.26 21.97
CA LEU A 195 -3.75 21.50 21.57
C LEU A 195 -4.64 22.45 20.74
N ALA A 196 -5.63 21.91 20.04
CA ALA A 196 -6.57 22.67 19.24
C ALA A 196 -7.86 23.07 20.00
N ARG A 197 -7.99 22.76 21.29
CA ARG A 197 -9.14 23.19 22.13
C ARG A 197 -9.20 24.73 22.15
N GLY A 198 -10.41 25.28 22.01
CA GLY A 198 -10.64 26.74 22.03
C GLY A 198 -10.43 27.47 20.69
N ARG A 199 -9.99 26.79 19.62
CA ARG A 199 -9.96 27.39 18.27
C ARG A 199 -11.33 27.24 17.61
N GLU A 200 -11.92 28.35 17.16
CA GLU A 200 -13.15 28.32 16.37
C GLU A 200 -12.97 27.42 15.14
N ARG A 201 -13.74 26.34 15.11
CA ARG A 201 -13.80 25.45 13.95
C ARG A 201 -14.75 26.11 12.96
N ARG A 202 -14.21 26.63 11.84
CA ARG A 202 -15.04 27.06 10.70
C ARG A 202 -16.12 26.01 10.44
N SER A 203 -17.36 26.48 10.24
CA SER A 203 -18.57 25.67 10.18
C SER A 203 -18.38 24.43 9.30
N TRP A 204 -18.96 23.32 9.76
CA TRP A 204 -18.83 21.99 9.20
C TRP A 204 -19.36 21.95 7.75
N HIS A 205 -18.53 22.34 6.79
CA HIS A 205 -18.87 22.19 5.38
C HIS A 205 -18.84 20.71 5.02
N ARG A 206 -19.98 20.21 4.54
CA ARG A 206 -20.12 18.89 3.93
C ARG A 206 -19.03 18.74 2.88
N SER A 207 -18.25 17.65 2.94
CA SER A 207 -17.20 17.37 1.96
C SER A 207 -17.78 17.48 0.55
N SER A 208 -17.16 18.30 -0.30
CA SER A 208 -17.61 18.44 -1.69
C SER A 208 -17.49 17.08 -2.39
N ALA A 209 -18.29 16.85 -3.43
CA ALA A 209 -18.19 15.61 -4.22
C ALA A 209 -16.76 15.40 -4.75
N ARG A 210 -16.06 16.49 -5.09
CA ARG A 210 -14.65 16.48 -5.54
C ARG A 210 -13.69 16.03 -4.44
N GLU A 211 -13.89 16.54 -3.22
CA GLU A 211 -13.08 16.17 -2.06
C GLU A 211 -13.25 14.68 -1.71
N THR A 212 -14.48 14.18 -1.65
CA THR A 212 -14.74 12.76 -1.38
C THR A 212 -14.14 11.84 -2.44
N ARG A 213 -14.27 12.17 -3.74
CA ARG A 213 -13.62 11.43 -4.84
C ARG A 213 -12.11 11.38 -4.69
N THR A 214 -11.51 12.50 -4.27
CA THR A 214 -10.06 12.61 -4.09
C THR A 214 -9.58 11.76 -2.91
N LEU A 215 -10.31 11.76 -1.79
CA LEU A 215 -9.97 10.95 -0.63
C LEU A 215 -10.12 9.45 -0.92
N LEU A 216 -11.20 9.04 -1.59
CA LEU A 216 -11.38 7.64 -2.01
C LEU A 216 -10.30 7.20 -3.00
N ALA A 217 -9.94 8.06 -3.96
CA ALA A 217 -8.84 7.80 -4.88
C ALA A 217 -7.50 7.61 -4.15
N MET A 218 -7.21 8.44 -3.14
CA MET A 218 -5.99 8.29 -2.33
C MET A 218 -6.00 6.97 -1.54
N LEU A 219 -7.13 6.59 -0.93
CA LEU A 219 -7.24 5.30 -0.22
C LEU A 219 -7.03 4.11 -1.16
N VAL A 220 -7.67 4.13 -2.33
CA VAL A 220 -7.48 3.09 -3.35
C VAL A 220 -6.03 3.02 -3.83
N ALA A 221 -5.36 4.17 -3.97
CA ALA A 221 -3.94 4.19 -4.34
C ALA A 221 -3.05 3.61 -3.24
N VAL A 222 -3.29 3.96 -1.97
CA VAL A 222 -2.53 3.44 -0.83
C VAL A 222 -2.71 1.93 -0.70
N VAL A 223 -3.96 1.43 -0.72
CA VAL A 223 -4.23 -0.02 -0.68
C VAL A 223 -3.62 -0.72 -1.90
N GLY A 224 -3.74 -0.11 -3.09
CA GLY A 224 -3.13 -0.64 -4.31
C GLY A 224 -1.61 -0.76 -4.22
N SER A 225 -0.93 0.12 -3.48
CA SER A 225 0.53 0.10 -3.31
C SER A 225 1.06 -0.95 -2.32
N GLY A 226 0.18 -1.71 -1.65
CA GLY A 226 0.57 -2.71 -0.64
C GLY A 226 1.66 -3.71 -1.10
N PRO A 227 1.54 -4.34 -2.28
CA PRO A 227 2.58 -5.24 -2.80
C PRO A 227 3.96 -4.59 -2.95
N ILE A 228 4.05 -3.29 -3.27
CA ILE A 228 5.34 -2.58 -3.32
C ILE A 228 5.94 -2.45 -1.93
N VAL A 229 5.11 -2.17 -0.92
CA VAL A 229 5.58 -2.06 0.47
C VAL A 229 6.13 -3.38 0.96
N ALA A 230 5.42 -4.49 0.71
CA ALA A 230 5.90 -5.81 1.10
C ALA A 230 7.22 -6.20 0.40
N LEU A 231 7.41 -5.80 -0.86
CA LEU A 231 8.67 -6.04 -1.58
C LEU A 231 9.84 -5.24 -0.99
N ILE A 232 9.60 -3.99 -0.58
CA ILE A 232 10.64 -3.11 0.01
C ILE A 232 10.99 -3.56 1.44
N SER A 233 10.02 -4.08 2.19
CA SER A 233 10.19 -4.51 3.59
C SER A 233 10.85 -5.87 3.79
N GLY A 234 11.38 -6.52 2.74
CA GLY A 234 12.17 -7.75 2.89
C GLY A 234 11.37 -8.99 3.26
N GLY A 235 10.19 -9.16 2.65
CA GLY A 235 9.31 -10.32 2.85
C GLY A 235 8.21 -10.00 3.85
N GLY A 236 6.96 -9.99 3.37
CA GLY A 236 5.80 -9.61 4.17
C GLY A 236 5.58 -10.56 5.35
N ARG A 237 5.76 -10.06 6.57
CA ARG A 237 5.45 -10.79 7.81
C ARG A 237 4.18 -10.25 8.47
N GLY A 238 3.44 -9.38 7.78
CA GLY A 238 2.24 -8.74 8.30
C GLY A 238 0.93 -9.38 7.89
N PRO A 239 -0.20 -8.97 8.49
CA PRO A 239 -1.54 -9.45 8.16
C PRO A 239 -1.95 -9.55 6.69
N LEU A 240 -1.38 -8.72 5.84
CA LEU A 240 -1.66 -8.66 4.41
C LEU A 240 -0.53 -9.26 3.57
N SER A 241 0.49 -9.86 4.17
CA SER A 241 1.48 -10.62 3.42
C SER A 241 0.86 -11.79 2.69
N LEU A 242 -0.15 -12.45 3.26
CA LEU A 242 -0.94 -13.50 2.58
C LEU A 242 -1.53 -13.04 1.25
N VAL A 243 -1.85 -11.75 1.11
CA VAL A 243 -2.31 -11.17 -0.15
C VAL A 243 -1.16 -11.09 -1.15
N VAL A 244 0.03 -10.71 -0.68
CA VAL A 244 1.25 -10.65 -1.47
C VAL A 244 1.72 -12.04 -1.86
N ASP A 245 1.67 -13.00 -0.93
CA ASP A 245 1.93 -14.43 -1.15
C ASP A 245 0.93 -15.03 -2.14
N ALA A 246 -0.34 -14.61 -2.09
CA ALA A 246 -1.29 -14.95 -3.15
C ALA A 246 -0.89 -14.32 -4.49
N TYR A 247 -0.32 -13.10 -4.51
CA TYR A 247 0.17 -12.45 -5.74
C TYR A 247 1.48 -13.05 -6.27
N THR A 248 2.33 -13.63 -5.42
CA THR A 248 3.63 -14.21 -5.77
C THR A 248 3.54 -15.73 -5.88
N GLN A 249 3.94 -16.27 -7.03
CA GLN A 249 3.92 -17.72 -7.21
C GLN A 249 5.17 -18.35 -6.56
N TYR A 250 5.02 -19.08 -5.45
CA TYR A 250 6.08 -19.90 -4.88
C TYR A 250 6.17 -21.30 -5.51
N ASP A 251 7.32 -21.94 -5.40
CA ASP A 251 7.51 -23.38 -5.64
C ASP A 251 8.04 -24.00 -4.36
N ASP A 252 7.14 -24.62 -3.58
CA ASP A 252 7.46 -25.12 -2.24
C ASP A 252 8.54 -26.22 -2.27
N GLU A 253 8.60 -26.99 -3.36
CA GLU A 253 9.56 -28.08 -3.56
C GLU A 253 10.99 -27.56 -3.85
N LEU A 254 11.11 -26.40 -4.51
CA LEU A 254 12.40 -25.76 -4.80
C LEU A 254 12.93 -24.96 -3.60
N LEU A 255 12.03 -24.30 -2.85
CA LEU A 255 12.33 -23.66 -1.57
C LEU A 255 12.85 -24.68 -0.53
N ALA A 256 12.22 -25.86 -0.46
CA ALA A 256 12.69 -26.97 0.36
C ALA A 256 14.10 -27.45 -0.04
N GLN A 257 14.44 -27.39 -1.33
CA GLN A 257 15.79 -27.71 -1.83
C GLN A 257 16.81 -26.61 -1.50
N CYS A 258 16.41 -25.33 -1.48
CA CYS A 258 17.28 -24.25 -1.01
C CYS A 258 17.64 -24.37 0.49
N GLY A 259 16.77 -24.96 1.31
CA GLY A 259 17.09 -25.28 2.71
C GLY A 259 18.24 -26.29 2.90
N SER A 260 18.64 -27.00 1.83
CA SER A 260 19.73 -27.99 1.85
C SER A 260 21.09 -27.45 1.36
N VAL A 261 21.14 -26.24 0.79
CA VAL A 261 22.35 -25.64 0.21
C VAL A 261 22.67 -24.31 0.91
N ALA A 262 23.92 -24.12 1.32
CA ALA A 262 24.39 -23.06 2.23
C ALA A 262 23.79 -21.65 1.99
N ALA A 263 23.39 -21.03 3.10
CA ALA A 263 22.55 -19.83 3.24
C ALA A 263 23.04 -18.53 2.57
N SER A 264 24.26 -18.47 2.01
CA SER A 264 24.81 -17.24 1.43
C SER A 264 24.38 -16.95 -0.03
N VAL A 265 23.70 -17.90 -0.68
CA VAL A 265 23.33 -17.79 -2.10
C VAL A 265 21.80 -17.77 -2.32
N CYS A 266 21.01 -18.21 -1.34
CA CYS A 266 19.55 -18.25 -1.46
C CYS A 266 18.91 -17.09 -0.69
N ASP A 267 19.09 -15.88 -1.23
CA ASP A 267 18.27 -14.73 -0.84
C ASP A 267 16.88 -14.93 -1.47
N GLU A 268 15.82 -14.92 -0.66
CA GLU A 268 14.44 -15.26 -1.07
C GLU A 268 13.99 -14.42 -2.28
N GLN A 269 14.49 -13.18 -2.39
CA GLN A 269 14.22 -12.27 -3.51
C GLN A 269 15.04 -12.59 -4.77
N VAL A 270 16.25 -13.16 -4.64
CA VAL A 270 17.05 -13.66 -5.78
C VAL A 270 16.48 -14.98 -6.27
N ALA A 271 16.01 -15.86 -5.39
CA ALA A 271 15.29 -17.07 -5.74
C ALA A 271 14.02 -16.75 -6.54
N LEU A 272 13.24 -15.73 -6.14
CA LEU A 272 12.04 -15.26 -6.87
C LEU A 272 12.34 -14.75 -8.29
N LEU A 273 13.43 -13.99 -8.49
CA LEU A 273 13.82 -13.49 -9.82
C LEU A 273 14.47 -14.57 -10.70
N MET A 274 15.28 -15.44 -10.10
CA MET A 274 16.07 -16.44 -10.82
C MET A 274 15.24 -17.66 -11.25
N THR A 275 14.13 -17.97 -10.57
CA THR A 275 13.42 -19.24 -10.79
C THR A 275 12.29 -19.19 -11.81
N ARG A 276 11.68 -18.03 -12.11
CA ARG A 276 10.47 -17.98 -12.98
C ARG A 276 10.42 -16.88 -14.06
N GLY A 277 11.37 -15.93 -14.10
CA GLY A 277 11.51 -14.92 -15.16
C GLY A 277 10.63 -13.66 -15.01
N ALA A 278 10.94 -12.61 -15.79
CA ALA A 278 10.36 -11.27 -15.61
C ALA A 278 8.84 -11.16 -15.86
N GLY A 279 8.28 -12.02 -16.71
CA GLY A 279 6.87 -11.99 -17.11
C GLY A 279 5.86 -12.21 -15.97
N PRO A 280 5.90 -13.34 -15.25
CA PRO A 280 5.08 -13.58 -14.07
C PRO A 280 5.19 -12.49 -13.00
N ALA A 281 6.38 -11.96 -12.76
CA ALA A 281 6.60 -10.87 -11.82
C ALA A 281 5.85 -9.59 -12.25
N LEU A 282 5.87 -9.25 -13.54
CA LEU A 282 5.09 -8.14 -14.08
C LEU A 282 3.58 -8.39 -13.96
N LEU A 283 3.13 -9.63 -14.17
CA LEU A 283 1.72 -10.00 -14.01
C LEU A 283 1.23 -9.92 -12.56
N ALA A 284 2.08 -10.24 -11.58
CA ALA A 284 1.77 -10.13 -10.15
C ALA A 284 1.44 -8.68 -9.72
N ILE A 285 2.02 -7.68 -10.40
CA ILE A 285 1.83 -6.25 -10.09
C ILE A 285 0.63 -5.66 -10.85
N VAL A 286 -0.02 -6.40 -11.76
CA VAL A 286 -1.16 -5.88 -12.53
C VAL A 286 -2.32 -5.38 -11.67
N PRO A 287 -2.77 -6.07 -10.60
CA PRO A 287 -3.83 -5.57 -9.72
C PRO A 287 -3.49 -4.20 -9.11
N LEU A 288 -2.23 -4.01 -8.72
CA LEU A 288 -1.72 -2.72 -8.24
C LEU A 288 -1.83 -1.65 -9.33
N VAL A 289 -1.35 -1.94 -10.55
CA VAL A 289 -1.43 -1.00 -11.68
C VAL A 289 -2.88 -0.61 -11.97
N LEU A 290 -3.80 -1.57 -11.97
CA LEU A 290 -5.23 -1.32 -12.17
C LEU A 290 -5.81 -0.45 -11.05
N LEU A 291 -5.47 -0.67 -9.79
CA LEU A 291 -5.92 0.15 -8.66
C LEU A 291 -5.35 1.58 -8.74
N LEU A 292 -4.09 1.77 -9.15
CA LEU A 292 -3.51 3.09 -9.37
C LEU A 292 -4.16 3.83 -10.55
N VAL A 293 -4.40 3.14 -11.66
CA VAL A 293 -5.12 3.68 -12.82
C VAL A 293 -6.56 4.02 -12.44
N ALA A 294 -7.22 3.16 -11.66
CA ALA A 294 -8.56 3.41 -11.16
C ALA A 294 -8.58 4.59 -10.19
N ALA A 295 -7.62 4.71 -9.25
CA ALA A 295 -7.47 5.86 -8.38
C ALA A 295 -7.35 7.17 -9.17
N TRP A 296 -6.53 7.19 -10.23
CA TRP A 296 -6.42 8.34 -11.12
C TRP A 296 -7.77 8.72 -11.78
N GLY A 297 -8.53 7.72 -12.24
CA GLY A 297 -9.85 7.92 -12.83
C GLY A 297 -10.95 8.31 -11.81
N LEU A 298 -10.89 7.77 -10.59
CA LEU A 298 -11.77 8.09 -9.46
C LEU A 298 -11.62 9.57 -9.08
N ARG A 299 -10.38 10.09 -9.05
CA ARG A 299 -10.09 11.51 -8.82
C ARG A 299 -10.79 12.42 -9.84
N GLN A 300 -10.94 11.95 -11.07
CA GLN A 300 -11.67 12.66 -12.14
C GLN A 300 -13.19 12.42 -12.12
N GLY A 301 -13.70 11.54 -11.24
CA GLY A 301 -15.13 11.22 -11.16
C GLY A 301 -15.64 10.23 -12.22
N ARG A 302 -14.73 9.49 -12.88
CA ARG A 302 -15.05 8.55 -13.96
C ARG A 302 -15.80 7.33 -13.44
N ARG A 303 -16.93 7.00 -14.07
CA ARG A 303 -17.72 5.82 -13.71
C ARG A 303 -17.05 4.50 -14.11
N ALA A 304 -16.30 4.50 -15.22
CA ALA A 304 -15.49 3.35 -15.61
C ALA A 304 -14.41 3.04 -14.56
N ALA A 305 -13.76 4.06 -14.00
CA ALA A 305 -12.76 3.89 -12.96
C ALA A 305 -13.35 3.33 -11.66
N TRP A 306 -14.56 3.77 -11.31
CA TRP A 306 -15.32 3.19 -10.20
C TRP A 306 -15.60 1.71 -10.41
N ALA A 307 -16.04 1.31 -11.62
CA ALA A 307 -16.29 -0.09 -11.93
C ALA A 307 -14.99 -0.94 -11.85
N VAL A 308 -13.89 -0.43 -12.41
CA VAL A 308 -12.58 -1.11 -12.33
C VAL A 308 -12.10 -1.24 -10.89
N ALA A 309 -12.15 -0.18 -10.08
CA ALA A 309 -11.73 -0.23 -8.68
C ALA A 309 -12.55 -1.24 -7.87
N VAL A 310 -13.89 -1.20 -7.99
CA VAL A 310 -14.77 -2.14 -7.28
C VAL A 310 -14.50 -3.57 -7.74
N PHE A 311 -14.37 -3.80 -9.04
CA PHE A 311 -14.06 -5.12 -9.58
C PHE A 311 -12.75 -5.67 -9.00
N VAL A 312 -11.66 -4.91 -9.06
CA VAL A 312 -10.36 -5.36 -8.59
C VAL A 312 -10.38 -5.59 -7.07
N LEU A 313 -10.96 -4.70 -6.28
CA LEU A 313 -11.05 -4.86 -4.81
C LEU A 313 -11.88 -6.08 -4.40
N VAL A 314 -13.03 -6.31 -5.07
CA VAL A 314 -13.87 -7.48 -4.79
C VAL A 314 -13.15 -8.75 -5.23
N ALA A 315 -12.52 -8.74 -6.40
CA ALA A 315 -11.74 -9.88 -6.87
C ALA A 315 -10.61 -10.20 -5.88
N SER A 316 -9.86 -9.21 -5.40
CA SER A 316 -8.80 -9.39 -4.39
C SER A 316 -9.31 -9.99 -3.08
N ALA A 317 -10.55 -9.69 -2.66
CA ALA A 317 -11.14 -10.26 -1.44
C ALA A 317 -11.69 -11.68 -1.61
N VAL A 318 -12.14 -12.05 -2.82
CA VAL A 318 -12.70 -13.39 -3.09
C VAL A 318 -11.59 -14.45 -3.10
N LEU A 319 -10.36 -14.09 -3.46
CA LEU A 319 -9.28 -15.06 -3.64
C LEU A 319 -8.83 -15.77 -2.37
N PRO A 320 -8.55 -15.08 -1.25
CA PRO A 320 -8.23 -15.77 -0.01
C PRO A 320 -9.37 -16.70 0.43
N ILE A 321 -10.63 -16.32 0.19
CA ILE A 321 -11.80 -17.15 0.51
C ILE A 321 -11.79 -18.45 -0.28
N VAL A 322 -11.59 -18.39 -1.60
CA VAL A 322 -11.52 -19.58 -2.45
C VAL A 322 -10.35 -20.48 -2.04
N SER A 323 -9.19 -19.90 -1.72
CA SER A 323 -8.01 -20.64 -1.26
C SER A 323 -8.24 -21.35 0.09
N LEU A 324 -8.98 -20.71 1.01
CA LEU A 324 -9.38 -21.30 2.29
C LEU A 324 -10.37 -22.46 2.10
N LEU A 325 -11.38 -22.29 1.25
CA LEU A 325 -12.42 -23.29 1.01
C LEU A 325 -11.90 -24.55 0.32
N ASP A 326 -10.89 -24.42 -0.54
CA ASP A 326 -10.22 -25.56 -1.20
C ASP A 326 -9.33 -26.38 -0.23
N GLY A 327 -9.25 -26.00 1.05
CA GLY A 327 -8.49 -26.73 2.08
C GLY A 327 -6.97 -26.66 1.91
N ARG A 328 -6.48 -25.71 1.11
CA ARG A 328 -5.06 -25.58 0.72
C ARG A 328 -4.27 -24.59 1.56
N LEU A 329 -4.93 -23.60 2.15
CA LEU A 329 -4.42 -22.93 3.35
C LEU A 329 -4.55 -23.90 4.52
N ARG A 330 -3.70 -24.93 4.55
CA ARG A 330 -3.47 -25.73 5.75
C ARG A 330 -2.71 -24.82 6.70
N ILE A 331 -3.46 -24.21 7.62
CA ILE A 331 -2.92 -23.52 8.78
C ILE A 331 -2.27 -24.62 9.61
N ASP A 332 -0.97 -24.87 9.41
CA ASP A 332 -0.23 -25.83 10.23
C ASP A 332 0.13 -25.12 11.55
N PRO A 333 -0.56 -25.40 12.66
CA PRO A 333 -0.48 -24.54 13.85
C PRO A 333 0.84 -24.68 14.64
N TRP A 334 1.78 -25.49 14.14
CA TRP A 334 2.88 -26.07 14.92
C TRP A 334 4.28 -25.73 14.40
N VAL A 335 4.42 -24.94 13.33
CA VAL A 335 5.75 -24.61 12.78
C VAL A 335 6.12 -23.13 12.97
N ASP A 336 5.23 -22.15 12.73
CA ASP A 336 5.65 -20.72 12.70
C ASP A 336 4.64 -19.69 13.28
N GLY A 337 3.69 -20.09 14.13
CA GLY A 337 2.88 -19.12 14.90
C GLY A 337 1.51 -19.62 15.33
N SER A 338 0.84 -18.83 16.17
CA SER A 338 -0.50 -19.16 16.65
C SER A 338 -1.53 -19.15 15.51
N GLY A 339 -2.39 -20.16 15.42
CA GLY A 339 -3.41 -20.23 14.35
C GLY A 339 -4.36 -19.03 14.31
N ALA A 340 -4.56 -18.31 15.42
CA ALA A 340 -5.40 -17.12 15.45
C ALA A 340 -4.76 -15.89 14.77
N GLU A 341 -3.43 -15.79 14.75
CA GLU A 341 -2.70 -14.74 14.02
C GLU A 341 -2.95 -14.86 12.51
N TYR A 342 -2.81 -16.07 11.96
CA TYR A 342 -3.13 -16.36 10.56
C TYR A 342 -4.61 -16.12 10.21
N VAL A 343 -5.54 -16.44 11.13
CA VAL A 343 -6.96 -16.12 10.93
C VAL A 343 -7.19 -14.61 10.88
N LEU A 344 -6.53 -13.84 11.75
CA LEU A 344 -6.59 -12.38 11.74
C LEU A 344 -6.02 -11.80 10.44
N TRP A 345 -4.94 -12.37 9.93
CA TRP A 345 -4.30 -12.01 8.67
C TRP A 345 -5.22 -12.30 7.47
N ALA A 346 -5.78 -13.51 7.41
CA ALA A 346 -6.77 -13.89 6.42
C ALA A 346 -8.01 -12.97 6.48
N LEU A 347 -8.51 -12.65 7.67
CA LEU A 347 -9.63 -11.72 7.82
C LEU A 347 -9.27 -10.31 7.34
N ALA A 348 -8.08 -9.79 7.67
CA ALA A 348 -7.63 -8.48 7.20
C ALA A 348 -7.54 -8.42 5.66
N SER A 349 -7.05 -9.50 5.03
CA SER A 349 -6.94 -9.65 3.57
C SER A 349 -8.27 -9.54 2.82
N ILE A 350 -9.36 -9.97 3.47
CA ILE A 350 -10.71 -9.98 2.92
C ILE A 350 -11.44 -8.69 3.28
N VAL A 351 -11.42 -8.31 4.55
CA VAL A 351 -12.22 -7.20 5.10
C VAL A 351 -11.79 -5.87 4.52
N ILE A 352 -10.48 -5.61 4.37
CA ILE A 352 -10.01 -4.28 3.94
C ILE A 352 -10.43 -3.95 2.50
N PRO A 353 -10.19 -4.81 1.50
CA PRO A 353 -10.66 -4.55 0.13
C PRO A 353 -12.19 -4.44 0.06
N LEU A 354 -12.93 -5.27 0.83
CA LEU A 354 -14.39 -5.22 0.87
C LEU A 354 -14.93 -3.93 1.48
N VAL A 355 -14.34 -3.45 2.58
CA VAL A 355 -14.73 -2.16 3.19
C VAL A 355 -14.51 -1.02 2.21
N LEU A 356 -13.39 -1.03 1.48
CA LEU A 356 -13.11 -0.01 0.48
C LEU A 356 -14.05 -0.12 -0.74
N ALA A 357 -14.35 -1.33 -1.20
CA ALA A 357 -15.32 -1.58 -2.25
C ALA A 357 -16.73 -1.10 -1.83
N ALA A 358 -17.16 -1.41 -0.62
CA ALA A 358 -18.43 -0.96 -0.05
C ALA A 358 -18.48 0.57 0.04
N ALA A 359 -17.40 1.21 0.51
CA ALA A 359 -17.29 2.68 0.54
C ALA A 359 -17.42 3.29 -0.87
N LEU A 360 -16.81 2.68 -1.89
CA LEU A 360 -16.97 3.11 -3.30
C LEU A 360 -18.40 2.91 -3.80
N VAL A 361 -19.06 1.80 -3.44
CA VAL A 361 -20.46 1.53 -3.81
C VAL A 361 -21.43 2.51 -3.15
N VAL A 362 -21.25 2.81 -1.86
CA VAL A 362 -22.01 3.86 -1.17
C VAL A 362 -21.78 5.22 -1.83
N ALA A 363 -20.53 5.50 -2.24
CA ALA A 363 -20.18 6.73 -2.94
C ALA A 363 -20.50 6.70 -4.46
N ARG A 364 -21.21 5.70 -5.00
CA ARG A 364 -21.48 5.54 -6.45
C ARG A 364 -22.09 6.78 -7.11
N ALA A 365 -22.94 7.50 -6.39
CA ALA A 365 -23.59 8.71 -6.88
C ALA A 365 -22.60 9.85 -7.13
N ARG A 366 -21.39 9.77 -6.56
CA ARG A 366 -20.31 10.72 -6.84
C ARG A 366 -19.62 10.40 -8.17
N PHE A 367 -19.75 9.22 -8.77
CA PHE A 367 -19.05 8.89 -10.03
C PHE A 367 -20.04 8.93 -11.21
N THR A 368 -20.35 10.14 -11.66
CA THR A 368 -21.36 10.40 -12.69
C THR A 368 -20.78 10.52 -14.10
N VAL A 369 -19.47 10.78 -14.23
CA VAL A 369 -18.84 11.05 -15.52
C VAL A 369 -18.72 9.76 -16.33
N ARG A 370 -19.58 9.61 -17.35
CA ARG A 370 -19.62 8.44 -18.22
C ARG A 370 -18.74 8.64 -19.46
N ALA A 371 -18.26 7.52 -20.00
CA ALA A 371 -17.66 7.52 -21.33
C ALA A 371 -18.75 7.37 -22.39
N THR A 372 -18.48 7.84 -23.62
CA THR A 372 -19.42 7.64 -24.72
C THR A 372 -19.66 6.15 -24.99
N THR A 373 -20.87 5.78 -25.38
CA THR A 373 -21.23 4.38 -25.69
C THR A 373 -20.36 3.80 -26.80
N ARG A 374 -20.02 4.62 -27.81
CA ARG A 374 -19.09 4.26 -28.88
C ARG A 374 -17.70 3.94 -28.33
N ALA A 375 -17.13 4.79 -27.48
CA ALA A 375 -15.82 4.54 -26.88
C ALA A 375 -15.83 3.30 -25.97
N ALA A 376 -16.90 3.08 -25.19
CA ALA A 376 -17.05 1.88 -24.37
C ALA A 376 -17.10 0.61 -25.23
N ARG A 377 -17.85 0.63 -26.34
CA ARG A 377 -17.89 -0.49 -27.31
C ARG A 377 -16.52 -0.71 -27.96
N THR A 378 -15.82 0.35 -28.39
CA THR A 378 -14.46 0.23 -28.94
C THR A 378 -13.51 -0.43 -27.95
N VAL A 379 -13.54 -0.02 -26.68
CA VAL A 379 -12.70 -0.63 -25.64
C VAL A 379 -13.07 -2.10 -25.40
N ALA A 380 -14.37 -2.42 -25.35
CA ALA A 380 -14.83 -3.79 -25.20
C ALA A 380 -14.37 -4.69 -26.37
N VAL A 381 -14.47 -4.18 -27.61
CA VAL A 381 -13.97 -4.88 -28.80
C VAL A 381 -12.46 -5.04 -28.74
N VAL A 382 -11.70 -3.98 -28.46
CA VAL A 382 -10.23 -4.03 -28.39
C VAL A 382 -9.75 -5.03 -27.33
N VAL A 383 -10.32 -4.99 -26.13
CA VAL A 383 -9.99 -5.93 -25.05
C VAL A 383 -10.40 -7.35 -25.42
N GLY A 384 -11.59 -7.54 -26.01
CA GLY A 384 -12.05 -8.86 -26.46
C GLY A 384 -11.18 -9.44 -27.58
N THR A 385 -10.81 -8.64 -28.57
CA THR A 385 -9.91 -9.07 -29.65
C THR A 385 -8.51 -9.37 -29.13
N ALA A 386 -7.98 -8.55 -28.22
CA ALA A 386 -6.68 -8.78 -27.61
C ALA A 386 -6.69 -10.09 -26.80
N PHE A 387 -7.75 -10.33 -26.03
CA PHE A 387 -7.93 -11.59 -25.31
C PHE A 387 -7.92 -12.79 -26.25
N VAL A 388 -8.74 -12.76 -27.31
CA VAL A 388 -8.83 -13.88 -28.28
C VAL A 388 -7.48 -14.10 -28.97
N VAL A 389 -6.83 -13.05 -29.48
CA VAL A 389 -5.54 -13.16 -30.18
C VAL A 389 -4.45 -13.69 -29.24
N CYS A 390 -4.35 -13.15 -28.03
CA CYS A 390 -3.36 -13.61 -27.06
C CYS A 390 -3.64 -15.06 -26.62
N ALA A 391 -4.90 -15.42 -26.38
CA ALA A 391 -5.29 -16.75 -25.93
C ALA A 391 -5.05 -17.80 -27.02
N THR A 392 -5.43 -17.50 -28.27
CA THR A 392 -5.15 -18.41 -29.39
C THR A 392 -3.65 -18.56 -29.62
N THR A 393 -2.87 -17.47 -29.51
CA THR A 393 -1.41 -17.53 -29.65
C THR A 393 -0.78 -18.39 -28.56
N LEU A 394 -1.15 -18.20 -27.29
CA LEU A 394 -0.67 -19.03 -26.18
C LEU A 394 -1.05 -20.50 -26.39
N PHE A 395 -2.32 -20.77 -26.67
CA PHE A 395 -2.81 -22.12 -26.89
C PHE A 395 -2.06 -22.82 -28.05
N VAL A 396 -1.86 -22.14 -29.17
CA VAL A 396 -1.13 -22.70 -30.32
C VAL A 396 0.32 -23.00 -29.94
N VAL A 397 1.02 -22.06 -29.30
CA VAL A 397 2.42 -22.24 -28.90
C VAL A 397 2.57 -23.38 -27.88
N GLU A 398 1.69 -23.47 -26.88
CA GLU A 398 1.67 -24.55 -25.89
C GLU A 398 1.30 -25.90 -26.52
N SER A 399 0.37 -25.90 -27.49
CA SER A 399 -0.04 -27.12 -28.19
C SER A 399 1.07 -27.71 -29.07
N ILE A 400 1.88 -26.87 -29.71
CA ILE A 400 3.04 -27.29 -30.51
C ILE A 400 4.16 -27.80 -29.59
N GLY A 401 4.30 -27.21 -28.40
CA GLY A 401 5.25 -27.60 -27.36
C GLY A 401 4.85 -28.81 -26.51
N ARG A 402 3.74 -29.51 -26.81
CA ARG A 402 3.19 -30.62 -26.00
C ARG A 402 4.17 -31.71 -25.62
N ARG A 403 5.24 -31.93 -26.41
CA ARG A 403 6.29 -32.94 -26.14
C ARG A 403 7.31 -32.53 -25.06
N VAL A 404 7.27 -31.28 -24.60
CA VAL A 404 8.20 -30.69 -23.62
C VAL A 404 7.57 -30.57 -22.22
N PHE A 405 6.30 -30.97 -22.06
CA PHE A 405 5.61 -30.97 -20.77
C PHE A 405 5.80 -32.31 -20.03
N ASP A 406 6.01 -32.26 -18.71
CA ASP A 406 6.34 -33.41 -17.85
C ASP A 406 5.20 -34.43 -17.64
N ARG A 407 4.00 -34.19 -18.19
CA ARG A 407 2.84 -35.09 -18.13
C ARG A 407 1.98 -35.00 -19.39
N GLU A 408 1.18 -36.03 -19.66
CA GLU A 408 0.11 -35.98 -20.66
C GLU A 408 -0.98 -34.99 -20.23
N VAL A 409 -1.07 -33.85 -20.91
CA VAL A 409 -2.07 -32.79 -20.65
C VAL A 409 -3.22 -32.89 -21.66
N SER A 410 -4.47 -32.97 -21.19
CA SER A 410 -5.64 -33.02 -22.06
C SER A 410 -5.89 -31.67 -22.77
N VAL A 411 -6.65 -31.66 -23.87
CA VAL A 411 -7.02 -30.42 -24.58
C VAL A 411 -7.82 -29.48 -23.67
N ALA A 412 -8.67 -30.04 -22.80
CA ALA A 412 -9.48 -29.28 -21.85
C ALA A 412 -8.61 -28.63 -20.77
N ASP A 413 -7.59 -29.34 -20.28
CA ASP A 413 -6.63 -28.81 -19.31
C ASP A 413 -5.79 -27.68 -19.92
N LEU A 414 -5.37 -27.82 -21.18
CA LEU A 414 -4.68 -26.76 -21.92
C LEU A 414 -5.54 -25.50 -22.07
N VAL A 415 -6.82 -25.63 -22.43
CA VAL A 415 -7.73 -24.47 -22.50
C VAL A 415 -7.86 -23.80 -21.12
N LEU A 416 -7.99 -24.58 -20.06
CA LEU A 416 -8.11 -24.05 -18.70
C LEU A 416 -6.81 -23.36 -18.24
N LEU A 417 -5.65 -23.94 -18.55
CA LEU A 417 -4.32 -23.35 -18.29
C LEU A 417 -4.14 -22.03 -19.04
N THR A 418 -4.48 -22.00 -20.34
CA THR A 418 -4.42 -20.79 -21.16
C THR A 418 -5.34 -19.69 -20.61
N LEU A 419 -6.59 -20.02 -20.24
CA LEU A 419 -7.54 -19.05 -19.68
C LEU A 419 -7.07 -18.50 -18.33
N ARG A 420 -6.53 -19.37 -17.46
CA ARG A 420 -5.95 -18.97 -16.18
C ARG A 420 -4.79 -18.00 -16.38
N ARG A 421 -4.03 -18.10 -17.46
CA ARG A 421 -2.86 -17.23 -17.67
C ARG A 421 -3.18 -15.75 -17.89
N PHE A 422 -4.41 -15.40 -18.26
CA PHE A 422 -4.87 -14.01 -18.41
C PHE A 422 -5.34 -13.37 -17.11
N LEU A 423 -5.60 -14.19 -16.11
CA LEU A 423 -5.87 -13.75 -14.76
C LEU A 423 -4.51 -13.57 -14.06
N PRO A 424 -4.25 -12.41 -13.43
CA PRO A 424 -3.05 -12.24 -12.61
C PRO A 424 -2.87 -13.43 -11.66
N PRO A 425 -1.63 -13.88 -11.39
CA PRO A 425 -1.35 -15.11 -10.64
C PRO A 425 -2.18 -15.30 -9.36
N ALA A 426 -2.46 -14.21 -8.63
CA ALA A 426 -3.37 -14.22 -7.48
C ALA A 426 -4.76 -14.77 -7.75
N PHE A 427 -5.29 -14.58 -8.96
CA PHE A 427 -6.61 -15.05 -9.34
C PHE A 427 -6.65 -16.51 -9.78
N THR A 428 -5.50 -17.18 -9.86
CA THR A 428 -5.35 -18.49 -10.51
C THR A 428 -4.63 -19.49 -9.63
N HIS A 429 -5.22 -19.85 -8.50
CA HIS A 429 -4.78 -21.02 -7.76
C HIS A 429 -5.95 -21.99 -7.54
N PRO A 430 -6.08 -22.95 -8.47
CA PRO A 430 -6.25 -24.33 -8.04
C PRO A 430 -5.23 -25.28 -8.68
N GLY A 431 -4.28 -25.75 -7.86
CA GLY A 431 -3.57 -27.02 -8.01
C GLY A 431 -2.20 -27.00 -8.71
N GLY A 432 -1.13 -27.15 -7.90
CA GLY A 432 0.24 -27.48 -8.34
C GLY A 432 0.99 -26.35 -9.06
N SER A 433 2.33 -26.39 -9.03
CA SER A 433 3.16 -25.62 -9.96
C SER A 433 2.77 -26.04 -11.38
N PRO A 434 2.04 -25.21 -12.16
CA PRO A 434 1.69 -25.60 -13.52
C PRO A 434 2.99 -25.76 -14.29
N ALA A 435 3.13 -26.89 -14.99
CA ALA A 435 4.30 -27.17 -15.81
C ALA A 435 4.63 -25.95 -16.69
N PHE A 436 5.89 -25.51 -16.64
CA PHE A 436 6.33 -24.29 -17.32
C PHE A 436 7.42 -24.60 -18.35
N PRO A 437 7.42 -23.93 -19.51
CA PRO A 437 8.42 -24.19 -20.54
C PRO A 437 9.80 -23.68 -20.11
N HIS A 438 10.84 -24.53 -20.18
CA HIS A 438 12.20 -24.16 -19.77
C HIS A 438 13.01 -23.39 -20.83
N SER A 439 12.59 -23.39 -22.10
CA SER A 439 13.32 -22.68 -23.17
C SER A 439 12.44 -22.42 -24.41
N GLY A 440 12.97 -21.62 -25.34
CA GLY A 440 12.41 -21.44 -26.69
C GLY A 440 11.17 -20.52 -26.79
N PRO A 441 10.44 -20.57 -27.92
CA PRO A 441 9.29 -19.72 -28.18
C PRO A 441 8.15 -19.86 -27.16
N ALA A 442 8.02 -21.05 -26.54
CA ALA A 442 7.05 -21.30 -25.48
C ALA A 442 7.36 -20.50 -24.20
N LEU A 443 8.64 -20.41 -23.80
CA LEU A 443 9.06 -19.57 -22.67
C LEU A 443 8.82 -18.09 -22.97
N PHE A 444 9.12 -17.63 -24.19
CA PHE A 444 8.87 -16.24 -24.58
C PHE A 444 7.36 -15.91 -24.54
N ALA A 445 6.52 -16.77 -25.11
CA ALA A 445 5.07 -16.65 -25.07
C ALA A 445 4.54 -16.63 -23.62
N TYR A 446 5.03 -17.55 -22.80
CA TYR A 446 4.69 -17.68 -21.38
C TYR A 446 5.04 -16.43 -20.56
N GLN A 447 6.16 -15.76 -20.87
CA GLN A 447 6.57 -14.54 -20.17
C GLN A 447 5.81 -13.30 -20.64
N TRP A 448 5.58 -13.15 -21.94
CA TRP A 448 5.21 -11.83 -22.49
C TRP A 448 3.76 -11.69 -22.94
N ILE A 449 3.04 -12.77 -23.26
CA ILE A 449 1.69 -12.64 -23.82
C ILE A 449 0.69 -12.10 -22.79
N GLY A 450 0.75 -12.57 -21.54
CA GLY A 450 -0.08 -12.04 -20.47
C GLY A 450 0.22 -10.55 -20.19
N VAL A 451 1.51 -10.18 -20.19
CA VAL A 451 1.96 -8.79 -19.99
C VAL A 451 1.43 -7.90 -21.11
N LEU A 452 1.52 -8.35 -22.36
CA LEU A 452 1.00 -7.63 -23.52
C LEU A 452 -0.51 -7.42 -23.42
N PHE A 453 -1.27 -8.46 -23.06
CA PHE A 453 -2.71 -8.36 -22.89
C PHE A 453 -3.09 -7.29 -21.85
N TRP A 454 -2.46 -7.32 -20.67
CA TRP A 454 -2.75 -6.35 -19.62
C TRP A 454 -2.27 -4.93 -19.96
N ALA A 455 -1.16 -4.79 -20.71
CA ALA A 455 -0.75 -3.50 -21.25
C ALA A 455 -1.82 -2.90 -22.19
N VAL A 456 -2.42 -3.73 -23.05
CA VAL A 456 -3.55 -3.31 -23.92
C VAL A 456 -4.76 -2.91 -23.08
N VAL A 457 -5.11 -3.69 -22.04
CA VAL A 457 -6.23 -3.36 -21.14
C VAL A 457 -6.01 -2.02 -20.44
N VAL A 458 -4.83 -1.80 -19.87
CA VAL A 458 -4.47 -0.53 -19.19
C VAL A 458 -4.52 0.64 -20.18
N ALA A 459 -3.94 0.49 -21.37
CA ALA A 459 -3.97 1.52 -22.41
C ALA A 459 -5.41 1.84 -22.85
N ALA A 460 -6.25 0.82 -23.03
CA ALA A 460 -7.65 0.98 -23.42
C ALA A 460 -8.47 1.70 -22.33
N ILE A 461 -8.25 1.38 -21.04
CA ILE A 461 -8.87 2.08 -19.91
C ILE A 461 -8.44 3.56 -19.87
N LEU A 462 -7.14 3.84 -20.02
CA LEU A 462 -6.62 5.21 -20.04
C LEU A 462 -7.16 6.00 -21.24
N TRP A 463 -7.29 5.37 -22.41
CA TRP A 463 -7.94 5.96 -23.57
C TRP A 463 -9.43 6.24 -23.32
N LEU A 464 -10.15 5.30 -22.67
CA LEU A 464 -11.56 5.47 -22.30
C LEU A 464 -11.78 6.69 -21.41
N TYR A 465 -10.87 6.93 -20.47
CA TYR A 465 -10.94 8.10 -19.58
C TYR A 465 -10.87 9.43 -20.33
N ARG A 466 -10.32 9.46 -21.55
CA ARG A 466 -10.29 10.67 -22.39
C ARG A 466 -11.59 10.89 -23.16
N ARG A 467 -12.47 9.89 -23.30
CA ARG A 467 -13.69 9.94 -24.14
C ARG A 467 -14.95 10.23 -23.32
N ILE A 468 -15.02 11.44 -22.77
CA ILE A 468 -16.11 11.90 -21.91
C ILE A 468 -17.42 12.04 -22.72
N GLN A 469 -18.52 11.50 -22.20
CA GLN A 469 -19.85 11.88 -22.68
C GLN A 469 -20.21 13.24 -22.08
N ARG A 470 -20.31 14.26 -22.93
CA ARG A 470 -20.78 15.59 -22.53
C ARG A 470 -22.29 15.53 -22.25
N PRO A 471 -22.78 16.25 -21.24
CA PRO A 471 -24.22 16.44 -21.06
C PRO A 471 -24.82 17.05 -22.33
N ASP A 472 -26.08 16.71 -22.62
CA ASP A 472 -26.80 17.31 -23.74
C ASP A 472 -27.05 18.80 -23.49
N VAL A 473 -27.20 19.58 -24.57
CA VAL A 473 -27.30 21.06 -24.54
C VAL A 473 -28.53 21.55 -23.75
N ASP A 474 -29.54 20.70 -23.55
CA ASP A 474 -30.74 20.96 -22.73
C ASP A 474 -30.44 21.23 -21.24
N GLY A 475 -29.21 20.99 -20.77
CA GLY A 475 -28.77 21.32 -19.41
C GLY A 475 -28.54 22.82 -19.16
N ASP A 476 -28.57 23.66 -20.20
CA ASP A 476 -28.36 25.11 -20.11
C ASP A 476 -29.38 25.78 -19.18
N ASP A 477 -30.64 25.35 -19.22
CA ASP A 477 -31.71 25.95 -18.41
C ASP A 477 -31.63 25.55 -16.94
N LEU A 478 -31.28 24.29 -16.65
CA LEU A 478 -31.01 23.83 -15.28
C LEU A 478 -29.77 24.54 -14.72
N TYR A 479 -28.73 24.74 -15.53
CA TYR A 479 -27.53 25.45 -15.10
C TYR A 479 -27.82 26.93 -14.80
N ARG A 480 -28.58 27.60 -15.67
CA ARG A 480 -29.05 28.97 -15.43
C ARG A 480 -29.94 29.08 -14.19
N ASP A 481 -30.80 28.11 -13.94
CA ASP A 481 -31.63 28.06 -12.73
C ASP A 481 -30.77 27.85 -11.47
N LEU A 482 -29.77 26.97 -11.51
CA LEU A 482 -28.81 26.79 -10.41
C LEU A 482 -27.96 28.06 -10.17
N LEU A 483 -27.61 28.81 -11.22
CA LEU A 483 -26.94 30.10 -11.08
C LEU A 483 -27.81 31.12 -10.32
N ARG A 484 -29.10 31.19 -10.67
CA ARG A 484 -30.07 32.08 -10.02
C ARG A 484 -30.35 31.71 -8.56
N ARG A 485 -30.24 30.43 -8.19
CA ARG A 485 -30.54 29.92 -6.83
C ARG A 485 -29.40 30.08 -5.81
N GLY A 486 -28.19 30.46 -6.22
CA GLY A 486 -27.10 30.70 -5.26
C GLY A 486 -25.70 30.44 -5.79
N SER A 487 -25.38 30.93 -6.98
CA SER A 487 -24.01 30.93 -7.47
C SER A 487 -23.16 31.99 -6.78
N ASP A 488 -21.91 31.63 -6.45
CA ASP A 488 -20.88 32.61 -6.08
C ASP A 488 -20.45 33.43 -7.32
N THR A 489 -19.67 34.48 -7.11
CA THR A 489 -19.15 35.42 -8.12
C THR A 489 -18.45 34.77 -9.32
N LEU A 490 -18.03 33.51 -9.22
CA LEU A 490 -17.36 32.77 -10.30
C LEU A 490 -18.24 31.73 -11.00
N GLY A 491 -19.47 31.50 -10.56
CA GLY A 491 -20.26 30.43 -11.16
C GLY A 491 -20.68 30.70 -12.60
N PHE A 492 -20.73 31.96 -13.07
CA PHE A 492 -21.02 32.26 -14.47
C PHE A 492 -19.97 31.73 -15.46
N LEU A 493 -18.76 31.38 -15.01
CA LEU A 493 -17.67 30.88 -15.87
C LEU A 493 -18.00 29.58 -16.61
N GLY A 494 -18.96 28.79 -16.11
CA GLY A 494 -19.43 27.59 -16.82
C GLY A 494 -20.42 27.87 -17.95
N THR A 495 -20.82 29.13 -18.17
CA THR A 495 -21.62 29.53 -19.34
C THR A 495 -20.77 29.80 -20.60
N TRP A 496 -19.45 29.92 -20.45
CA TRP A 496 -18.52 30.26 -21.52
C TRP A 496 -18.35 29.11 -22.52
N GLU A 497 -18.25 29.45 -23.80
CA GLU A 497 -17.92 28.50 -24.86
C GLU A 497 -16.58 27.81 -24.55
N GLY A 498 -16.58 26.47 -24.57
CA GLY A 498 -15.41 25.65 -24.20
C GLY A 498 -15.35 25.24 -22.72
N ASN A 499 -16.10 25.89 -21.82
CA ASN A 499 -16.31 25.46 -20.43
C ASN A 499 -17.65 24.75 -20.19
N ARG A 500 -18.52 24.72 -21.21
CA ARG A 500 -19.78 23.94 -21.23
C ARG A 500 -19.54 22.44 -21.34
#